data_AF-A0A4R3L951-F1
#
_entry.id   AF-A0A4R3L951-F1
#
_cell.length_a   1.000
_cell.length_b   1.000
_cell.length_c   1.000
_cell.angle_alpha   90.00
_cell.angle_beta   90.00
_cell.angle_gamma   90.00
#
_symmetry.space_group_name_H-M   'P 1'
#
loop_
_entity.id
_entity.type
_entity.pdbx_description
1 polymer ?
#
loop_
_entity_poly.entity_id
_entity_poly.type
_entity_poly.pdbx_seq_one_letter_code
_entity_poly.pdbx_strand_id
1 'polypeptide(L)'
;MNFSGTTIYAKARPSALSGKPVPRVSLEELAREALEKLGVPVQLGRAQADYAEGKTTQIPVRTTFNTGQRRISRKITVGISTVRYENHYSARA
;
A
#
# COMPACT_ATOMS: atom_id res chain seq x y z
N MET A 1 4.65 -5.00 -12.39
CA MET A 1 5.79 -4.44 -11.63
C MET A 1 7.00 -5.37 -11.75
N ASN A 2 8.23 -4.84 -11.87
CA ASN A 2 9.47 -5.63 -11.92
C ASN A 2 10.21 -5.52 -10.58
N PHE A 3 10.81 -6.63 -10.11
CA PHE A 3 11.60 -6.69 -8.88
C PHE A 3 13.07 -6.95 -9.20
N SER A 4 13.97 -6.22 -8.53
CA SER A 4 15.42 -6.50 -8.55
C SER A 4 15.95 -6.40 -7.12
N GLY A 5 16.06 -7.54 -6.44
CA GLY A 5 16.44 -7.58 -5.02
C GLY A 5 15.44 -6.82 -4.14
N THR A 6 15.91 -5.78 -3.46
CA THR A 6 15.13 -4.95 -2.51
C THR A 6 14.25 -3.89 -3.20
N THR A 7 14.48 -3.60 -4.48
CA THR A 7 13.86 -2.47 -5.19
C THR A 7 12.67 -2.90 -6.05
N ILE A 8 11.64 -2.06 -6.04
CA ILE A 8 10.42 -2.24 -6.82
C ILE A 8 10.29 -1.20 -7.94
N TYR A 9 9.94 -1.65 -9.14
CA TYR A 9 9.72 -0.79 -10.31
C TYR A 9 8.30 -0.92 -10.84
N ALA A 10 7.60 0.21 -10.94
CA ALA A 10 6.26 0.31 -11.51
C ALA A 10 6.30 0.98 -12.90
N LYS A 11 5.42 0.54 -13.80
CA LYS A 11 5.24 1.22 -15.10
C LYS A 11 4.62 2.59 -14.84
N ALA A 12 5.22 3.63 -15.43
CA ALA A 12 4.76 5.00 -15.35
C ALA A 12 4.15 5.48 -16.68
N ARG A 13 3.48 6.62 -16.62
CA ARG A 13 3.01 7.41 -17.76
C ARG A 13 3.26 8.90 -17.47
N PRO A 14 3.36 9.77 -18.48
CA PRO A 14 3.34 11.20 -18.26
C PRO A 14 2.03 11.64 -17.58
N SER A 15 2.14 12.51 -16.57
CA SER A 15 0.99 13.17 -15.95
C SER A 15 0.33 14.12 -16.94
N ALA A 16 -0.99 14.09 -17.03
CA ALA A 16 -1.74 15.04 -17.84
C ALA A 16 -1.64 16.49 -17.31
N LEU A 17 -1.38 16.65 -16.01
CA LEU A 17 -1.32 17.96 -15.36
C LEU A 17 0.07 18.60 -15.41
N SER A 18 1.13 17.79 -15.37
CA SER A 18 2.50 18.30 -15.18
C SER A 18 3.53 17.71 -16.14
N GLY A 19 3.17 16.75 -17.00
CA GLY A 19 4.09 16.01 -17.87
C GLY A 19 5.06 15.07 -17.14
N LYS A 20 5.22 15.21 -15.82
CA LYS A 20 6.12 14.37 -15.01
C LYS A 20 5.63 12.92 -14.95
N PRO A 21 6.54 11.93 -14.86
CA PRO A 21 6.15 10.53 -14.71
C PRO A 21 5.30 10.30 -13.45
N VAL A 22 4.16 9.63 -13.62
CA VAL A 22 3.28 9.15 -12.55
C VAL A 22 2.96 7.67 -12.77
N PRO A 23 2.74 6.88 -11.71
CA PRO A 23 2.30 5.50 -11.86
C PRO A 23 1.02 5.37 -12.68
N ARG A 24 0.89 4.25 -13.39
CA ARG A 24 -0.31 3.94 -14.17
C ARG A 24 -1.50 3.50 -13.31
N VAL A 25 -1.22 3.00 -12.11
CA VAL A 25 -2.20 2.51 -11.13
C VAL A 25 -1.99 3.17 -9.78
N SER A 26 -2.94 2.99 -8.87
CA SER A 26 -2.92 3.61 -7.55
C SER A 26 -1.75 3.12 -6.68
N LEU A 27 -1.38 3.90 -5.65
CA LEU A 27 -0.39 3.47 -4.65
C LEU A 27 -0.84 2.18 -3.94
N GLU A 28 -2.15 2.02 -3.72
CA GLU A 28 -2.71 0.84 -3.09
C GLU A 28 -2.48 -0.42 -3.94
N GLU A 29 -2.80 -0.37 -5.23
CA GLU A 29 -2.58 -1.50 -6.14
C GLU A 29 -1.09 -1.85 -6.25
N LEU A 30 -0.22 -0.85 -6.40
CA LEU A 30 1.23 -1.08 -6.45
C LEU A 30 1.75 -1.73 -5.17
N ALA A 31 1.31 -1.23 -4.01
CA ALA A 31 1.75 -1.73 -2.73
C ALA A 31 1.24 -3.16 -2.47
N ARG A 32 -0.01 -3.44 -2.85
CA ARG A 32 -0.59 -4.78 -2.78
C ARG A 32 0.18 -5.78 -3.65
N GLU A 33 0.40 -5.45 -4.93
CA GLU A 33 1.18 -6.30 -5.85
C GLU A 33 2.61 -6.53 -5.31
N ALA A 34 3.23 -5.49 -4.74
CA ALA A 34 4.56 -5.61 -4.14
C ALA A 34 4.59 -6.55 -2.92
N LEU A 35 3.64 -6.41 -2.01
CA LEU A 35 3.57 -7.20 -0.78
C LEU A 35 3.23 -8.66 -1.09
N GLU A 36 2.31 -8.92 -2.02
CA GLU A 36 1.98 -10.26 -2.51
C GLU A 36 3.21 -10.94 -3.12
N LYS A 37 3.96 -10.25 -3.97
CA LYS A 37 5.22 -10.78 -4.56
C LYS A 37 6.30 -11.07 -3.53
N LEU A 38 6.25 -10.42 -2.36
CA LEU A 38 7.14 -10.67 -1.23
C LEU A 38 6.62 -11.78 -0.29
N GLY A 39 5.51 -12.44 -0.64
CA GLY A 39 4.87 -13.44 0.21
C GLY A 39 4.33 -12.86 1.51
N VAL A 40 3.91 -11.59 1.48
CA VAL A 40 3.25 -10.91 2.61
C VAL A 40 1.77 -10.82 2.29
N PRO A 41 0.92 -11.75 2.77
CA PRO A 41 -0.52 -11.59 2.64
C PRO A 41 -0.95 -10.36 3.43
N VAL A 42 -1.79 -9.52 2.82
CA VAL A 42 -2.29 -8.29 3.44
C VAL A 42 -3.78 -8.12 3.20
N GLN A 43 -4.44 -7.51 4.18
CA GLN A 43 -5.86 -7.14 4.10
C GLN A 43 -6.00 -5.61 4.06
N LEU A 44 -7.18 -5.13 3.71
CA LEU A 44 -7.51 -3.71 3.84
C LEU A 44 -7.26 -3.26 5.29
N GLY A 45 -6.68 -2.06 5.46
CA GLY A 45 -6.64 -1.43 6.77
C GLY A 45 -8.04 -1.14 7.27
N ARG A 46 -8.22 -1.04 8.59
CA ARG A 46 -9.51 -0.91 9.27
C ARG A 46 -10.40 0.17 8.65
N ALA A 47 -9.86 1.38 8.43
CA ALA A 47 -10.63 2.47 7.85
C ALA A 47 -11.12 2.17 6.42
N GLN A 48 -10.30 1.48 5.61
CA GLN A 48 -10.70 1.07 4.27
C GLN A 48 -11.73 -0.04 4.29
N ALA A 49 -11.60 -1.01 5.21
CA ALA A 49 -12.58 -2.06 5.41
C ALA A 49 -13.93 -1.49 5.88
N ASP A 50 -13.94 -0.64 6.91
CA ASP A 50 -15.14 0.01 7.43
C ASP A 50 -15.84 0.85 6.34
N TYR A 51 -15.08 1.55 5.50
CA TYR A 51 -15.64 2.32 4.39
C TYR A 51 -16.22 1.41 3.29
N ALA A 52 -15.49 0.37 2.88
CA ALA A 52 -15.93 -0.57 1.86
C ALA A 52 -17.19 -1.36 2.29
N GLU A 53 -17.34 -1.63 3.58
CA GLU A 53 -18.49 -2.30 4.18
C GLU A 53 -19.67 -1.35 4.49
N GLY A 54 -19.53 -0.04 4.21
CA GLY A 54 -20.58 0.95 4.47
C GLY A 54 -20.79 1.28 5.95
N LYS A 55 -19.87 0.89 6.83
CA LYS A 55 -19.92 1.17 8.29
C LYS A 55 -19.53 2.62 8.63
N THR A 56 -18.90 3.33 7.69
CA THR A 56 -18.55 4.74 7.81
C THR A 56 -18.71 5.45 6.48
N THR A 57 -19.04 6.73 6.54
CA THR A 57 -19.05 7.63 5.37
C THR A 57 -17.74 8.40 5.23
N GLN A 58 -16.83 8.29 6.21
CA GLN A 58 -15.54 8.94 6.17
C GLN A 58 -14.64 8.27 5.12
N ILE A 59 -14.30 9.01 4.07
CA ILE A 59 -13.44 8.52 3.00
C ILE A 59 -12.01 8.35 3.53
N PRO A 60 -11.40 7.15 3.44
CA PRO A 60 -10.03 6.93 3.88
C PRO A 60 -9.03 7.74 3.06
N VAL A 61 -8.26 8.61 3.74
CA VAL A 61 -7.25 9.46 3.08
C VAL A 61 -5.92 8.73 2.86
N ARG A 62 -5.67 7.65 3.60
CA ARG A 62 -4.39 6.94 3.61
C ARG A 62 -4.55 5.51 3.17
N THR A 63 -3.69 5.09 2.24
CA THR A 63 -3.49 3.68 1.90
C THR A 63 -2.87 2.95 3.10
N THR A 64 -3.67 2.14 3.78
CA THR A 64 -3.24 1.33 4.92
C THR A 64 -3.52 -0.15 4.65
N PHE A 65 -2.60 -1.02 5.05
CA PHE A 65 -2.80 -2.47 5.00
C PHE A 65 -2.69 -3.06 6.39
N ASN A 66 -3.58 -4.00 6.72
CA ASN A 66 -3.42 -4.86 7.88
C ASN A 66 -2.49 -6.01 7.51
N THR A 67 -1.42 -6.17 8.28
CA THR A 67 -0.38 -7.19 8.06
C THR A 67 -0.44 -8.33 9.07
N GLY A 68 -1.55 -8.46 9.81
CA GLY A 68 -1.80 -9.53 10.77
C GLY A 68 -0.74 -9.57 11.88
N GLN A 69 -0.11 -10.72 12.06
CA GLN A 69 0.98 -10.93 13.03
C GLN A 69 2.38 -10.59 12.48
N ARG A 70 2.49 -10.09 11.24
CA ARG A 70 3.80 -9.79 10.64
C ARG A 70 4.08 -8.30 10.73
N ARG A 71 5.20 -7.93 11.38
CA ARG A 71 5.70 -6.56 11.36
C ARG A 71 6.36 -6.24 10.02
N ILE A 72 5.91 -5.18 9.36
CA ILE A 72 6.51 -4.66 8.12
C ILE A 72 7.14 -3.29 8.40
N SER A 73 8.44 -3.17 8.16
CA SER A 73 9.20 -1.91 8.29
C SER A 73 9.54 -1.24 6.96
N ARG A 74 9.27 -1.93 5.84
CA ARG A 74 9.63 -1.46 4.50
C ARG A 74 8.79 -0.23 4.11
N LYS A 75 9.47 0.86 3.76
CA LYS A 75 8.83 2.08 3.27
C LYS A 75 8.50 1.94 1.78
N ILE A 76 7.21 2.06 1.44
CA ILE A 76 6.70 2.09 0.06
C ILE A 76 6.05 3.46 -0.16
N THR A 77 6.55 4.22 -1.13
CA THR A 77 6.21 5.63 -1.32
C THR A 77 6.15 5.98 -2.81
N VAL A 78 5.18 6.81 -3.17
CA VAL A 78 5.07 7.48 -4.47
C VAL A 78 4.79 8.95 -4.22
N GLY A 79 5.69 9.83 -4.66
CA GLY A 79 5.58 11.26 -4.35
C GLY A 79 5.51 11.50 -2.84
N ILE A 80 4.47 12.20 -2.38
CA ILE A 80 4.22 12.48 -0.96
C ILE A 80 3.44 11.37 -0.25
N SER A 81 2.88 10.42 -1.00
CA SER A 81 2.00 9.38 -0.48
C SER A 81 2.81 8.16 -0.06
N THR A 82 2.64 7.74 1.19
CA THR A 82 3.35 6.58 1.76
C THR A 82 2.35 5.60 2.33
N VAL A 83 2.58 4.32 2.06
CA VAL A 83 1.78 3.21 2.60
C VAL A 83 1.95 3.13 4.11
N ARG A 84 0.85 2.91 4.82
CA ARG A 84 0.86 2.61 6.25
C ARG A 84 0.53 1.15 6.51
N TYR A 85 0.99 0.67 7.65
CA TYR A 85 0.71 -0.68 8.11
C TYR A 85 0.12 -0.62 9.51
N GLU A 86 -0.93 -1.39 9.71
CA GLU A 86 -1.44 -1.77 11.01
C GLU A 86 -1.23 -3.27 11.21
N ASN A 87 -1.03 -3.69 12.44
CA ASN A 87 -0.80 -5.10 12.77
C ASN A 87 -1.16 -5.39 14.22
N HIS A 88 -1.26 -6.68 14.51
CA HIS A 88 -1.50 -7.24 15.84
C HIS A 88 -0.23 -7.90 16.42
N TYR A 89 0.95 -7.55 15.87
CA TYR A 89 2.22 -8.13 16.30
C TYR A 89 2.50 -7.78 17.75
N SER A 90 2.62 -8.79 18.60
CA SER A 90 3.16 -8.68 19.95
C SER A 90 4.57 -9.26 19.99
N ALA A 91 5.54 -8.50 20.48
CA ALA A 91 6.89 -9.00 20.73
C ALA A 91 6.98 -9.90 21.98
N ARG A 92 5.88 -10.00 22.73
CA ARG A 92 5.75 -10.83 23.94
C ARG A 92 4.57 -11.77 23.74
N ALA A 93 4.90 -13.00 23.37
CA ALA A 93 4.05 -14.19 23.46
C ALA A 93 4.90 -15.29 24.09
#